data_AF-A0A942D4A3-F1
#
_entry.id   AF-A0A942D4A3-F1
#
_cell.length_a   1.000
_cell.length_b   1.000
_cell.length_c   1.000
_cell.angle_alpha   90.00
_cell.angle_beta   90.00
_cell.angle_gamma   90.00
#
_symmetry.space_group_name_H-M   'P 1'
#
loop_
_entity.id
_entity.type
_entity.pdbx_description
1 polymer ?
#
loop_
_entity_poly.entity_id
_entity_poly.type
_entity_poly.pdbx_seq_one_letter_code
_entity_poly.pdbx_strand_id
1 'polypeptide(L)'
;MKIKKQTIGGPLLETFLYITVFGGALGSRIKELHGVEYIVFVIPGLIMMAWATNAFSNNSSSILQQKFLGAIHDQLSSPATPLELLLAFSLGGFVRGLIVAILTFLVAIVLTALPVDHVLVLIPSLVLVGFFFSQLGVLIGVRAEQFDDVAFAQTFVLQPLIFL
;
A
#
# COMPACT_ATOMS: atom_id res chain seq x y z
N MET A 1 -15.89 14.03 5.29
CA MET A 1 -14.81 14.67 4.49
C MET A 1 -13.39 14.41 5.02
N LYS A 2 -13.19 13.97 6.28
CA LYS A 2 -11.85 13.73 6.86
C LYS A 2 -11.13 12.48 6.31
N ILE A 3 -11.85 11.37 6.09
CA ILE A 3 -11.27 10.08 5.69
C ILE A 3 -10.65 10.10 4.27
N LYS A 4 -11.30 10.76 3.30
CA LYS A 4 -10.77 10.88 1.92
C LYS A 4 -9.37 11.55 1.88
N LYS A 5 -9.12 12.52 2.76
CA LYS A 5 -7.82 13.22 2.84
C LYS A 5 -6.74 12.34 3.45
N GLN A 6 -7.07 11.51 4.44
CA GLN A 6 -6.10 10.67 5.15
C GLN A 6 -5.75 9.41 4.36
N THR A 7 -6.76 8.74 3.79
CA THR A 7 -6.56 7.47 3.07
C THR A 7 -6.01 7.64 1.65
N ILE A 8 -6.24 8.80 1.02
CA ILE A 8 -5.80 9.04 -0.37
C ILE A 8 -4.84 10.23 -0.45
N GLY A 9 -5.14 11.32 0.26
CA GLY A 9 -4.32 12.54 0.20
C GLY A 9 -2.91 12.36 0.77
N GLY A 10 -2.76 11.65 1.89
CA GLY A 10 -1.46 11.34 2.48
C GLY A 10 -0.54 10.58 1.53
N PRO A 11 -0.97 9.39 1.04
CA PRO A 11 -0.17 8.60 0.10
C PRO A 11 0.19 9.32 -1.20
N LEU A 12 -0.72 10.14 -1.73
CA LEU A 12 -0.45 10.93 -2.94
C LEU A 12 0.58 12.04 -2.69
N LEU A 13 0.49 12.72 -1.56
CA LEU A 13 1.48 13.73 -1.18
C LEU A 13 2.86 13.08 -1.01
N GLU A 14 2.93 11.94 -0.34
CA GLU A 14 4.18 11.19 -0.14
C GLU A 14 4.79 10.75 -1.48
N THR A 15 3.96 10.18 -2.37
CA THR A 15 4.37 9.82 -3.74
C THR A 15 4.91 11.04 -4.49
N PHE A 16 4.19 12.16 -4.46
CA PHE A 16 4.57 13.39 -5.13
C PHE A 16 5.89 13.95 -4.60
N LEU A 17 6.06 13.97 -3.27
CA LEU A 17 7.29 14.41 -2.62
C LEU A 17 8.45 13.49 -2.98
N TYR A 18 8.27 12.17 -2.97
CA TYR A 18 9.32 11.24 -3.36
C TYR A 18 9.74 11.40 -4.82
N ILE A 19 8.79 11.47 -5.75
CA ILE A 19 9.14 11.68 -7.17
C ILE A 19 9.84 13.03 -7.35
N THR A 20 9.38 14.10 -6.70
CA THR A 20 9.99 15.43 -6.82
C THR A 20 11.40 15.49 -6.19
N VAL A 21 11.56 14.94 -4.99
CA VAL A 21 12.83 14.97 -4.26
C VAL A 21 13.84 14.04 -4.92
N PHE A 22 13.50 12.78 -5.19
CA PHE A 22 14.43 11.85 -5.83
C PHE A 22 14.66 12.20 -7.31
N GLY A 23 13.61 12.63 -8.02
CA GLY A 23 13.73 13.08 -9.40
C GLY A 23 14.62 14.30 -9.56
N GLY A 24 14.42 15.34 -8.75
CA GLY A 24 15.22 16.57 -8.81
C GLY A 24 16.61 16.44 -8.19
N ALA A 25 16.71 15.84 -7.00
CA ALA A 25 17.96 15.79 -6.24
C ALA A 25 18.92 14.70 -6.73
N LEU A 26 18.41 13.54 -7.15
CA LEU A 26 19.26 12.45 -7.66
C LEU A 26 19.36 12.44 -9.17
N GLY A 27 18.31 12.81 -9.92
CA GLY A 27 18.39 12.91 -11.39
C GLY A 27 19.43 13.93 -11.88
N SER A 28 19.73 14.96 -11.08
CA SER A 28 20.82 15.92 -11.36
C SER A 28 22.23 15.37 -11.11
N ARG A 29 22.37 14.29 -10.33
CA ARG A 29 23.67 13.66 -9.97
C ARG A 29 23.91 12.33 -10.69
N ILE A 30 22.87 11.56 -10.94
CA ILE A 30 22.89 10.27 -11.63
C ILE A 30 21.91 10.39 -12.80
N LYS A 31 22.43 10.62 -14.00
CA LYS A 31 21.61 10.77 -15.21
C LYS A 31 21.05 9.43 -15.68
N GLU A 32 21.89 8.41 -15.75
CA GLU A 32 21.54 7.08 -16.26
C GLU A 32 22.09 5.98 -15.36
N LEU A 33 21.29 4.91 -15.22
CA LEU A 33 21.68 3.65 -14.60
C LEU A 33 21.43 2.55 -15.62
N HIS A 34 22.48 1.84 -16.03
CA HIS A 34 22.39 0.77 -17.05
C HIS A 34 21.71 1.19 -18.38
N GLY A 35 21.86 2.46 -18.79
CA GLY A 35 21.26 2.99 -20.02
C GLY A 35 19.77 3.38 -19.91
N VAL A 36 19.20 3.34 -18.71
CA VAL A 36 17.85 3.84 -18.41
C VAL A 36 17.96 5.06 -17.50
N GLU A 37 17.12 6.08 -17.72
CA GLU A 37 17.08 7.24 -16.83
C GLU A 37 16.79 6.78 -15.38
N TYR A 38 17.60 7.28 -14.44
CA TYR A 38 17.50 6.89 -13.04
C TYR A 38 16.09 7.06 -12.47
N ILE A 39 15.41 8.14 -12.89
CA ILE A 39 14.05 8.45 -12.43
C ILE A 39 13.03 7.39 -12.88
N VAL A 40 13.18 6.86 -14.10
CA VAL A 40 12.32 5.82 -14.66
C VAL A 40 12.53 4.49 -13.93
N PHE A 41 13.76 4.22 -13.48
CA PHE A 41 14.11 3.02 -12.72
C PHE A 41 13.54 3.01 -11.29
N VAL A 42 13.54 4.15 -10.59
CA VAL A 42 13.13 4.21 -9.16
C VAL A 42 11.62 4.25 -8.96
N ILE A 43 10.88 4.85 -9.91
CA ILE A 43 9.44 5.08 -9.78
C ILE A 43 8.63 3.80 -9.50
N PRO A 44 8.83 2.67 -10.22
CA PRO A 44 8.11 1.43 -9.92
C PRO A 44 8.30 0.98 -8.47
N GLY A 45 9.52 1.09 -7.93
CA GLY A 45 9.81 0.77 -6.53
C GLY A 45 9.03 1.65 -5.55
N LEU A 46 8.96 2.95 -5.81
CA LEU A 46 8.18 3.89 -4.98
C LEU A 46 6.68 3.60 -5.03
N ILE A 47 6.15 3.25 -6.21
CA ILE A 47 4.74 2.86 -6.37
C ILE A 47 4.46 1.60 -5.54
N MET A 48 5.34 0.60 -5.59
CA MET A 48 5.20 -0.66 -4.84
C MET A 48 5.30 -0.45 -3.33
N MET A 49 6.19 0.42 -2.88
CA MET A 49 6.31 0.80 -1.47
C MET A 49 5.04 1.48 -0.96
N ALA A 50 4.53 2.47 -1.70
CA ALA A 50 3.28 3.15 -1.35
C ALA A 50 2.09 2.18 -1.33
N TRP A 51 2.04 1.27 -2.31
CA TRP A 51 1.03 0.22 -2.42
C TRP A 51 1.02 -0.72 -1.21
N ALA A 52 2.17 -1.33 -0.90
CA ALA A 52 2.34 -2.26 0.21
C ALA A 52 1.97 -1.61 1.55
N THR A 53 2.47 -0.39 1.77
CA THR A 53 2.24 0.36 3.01
C THR A 53 0.77 0.67 3.22
N ASN A 54 0.08 1.10 2.16
CA ASN A 54 -1.34 1.41 2.23
C ASN A 54 -2.20 0.16 2.40
N ALA A 55 -1.92 -0.92 1.67
CA ALA A 55 -2.66 -2.17 1.80
C ALA A 55 -2.56 -2.73 3.24
N PHE A 56 -1.35 -2.75 3.80
CA PHE A 56 -1.11 -3.19 5.18
C PHE A 56 -1.82 -2.29 6.20
N SER A 57 -1.53 -0.98 6.17
CA SER A 57 -1.97 -0.02 7.19
C SER A 57 -3.50 0.12 7.20
N ASN A 58 -4.15 0.12 6.04
CA ASN A 58 -5.60 0.23 5.96
C ASN A 58 -6.32 -1.00 6.54
N ASN A 59 -5.77 -2.20 6.37
CA ASN A 59 -6.38 -3.41 6.92
C ASN A 59 -6.15 -3.58 8.42
N SER A 60 -4.92 -3.42 8.86
CA SER A 60 -4.59 -3.53 10.28
C SER A 60 -5.37 -2.53 11.11
N SER A 61 -5.45 -1.27 10.65
CA SER A 61 -6.23 -0.22 11.32
C SER A 61 -7.74 -0.45 11.26
N SER A 62 -8.29 -0.94 10.15
CA SER A 62 -9.73 -1.19 10.02
C SER A 62 -10.19 -2.29 10.99
N ILE A 63 -9.45 -3.39 11.10
CA ILE A 63 -9.79 -4.48 12.03
C ILE A 63 -9.61 -4.03 13.48
N LEU A 64 -8.49 -3.37 13.80
CA LEU A 64 -8.27 -2.86 15.15
C LEU A 64 -9.35 -1.87 15.56
N GLN A 65 -9.80 -1.00 14.65
CA GLN A 65 -10.89 -0.08 14.91
C GLN A 65 -12.23 -0.82 15.15
N GLN A 66 -12.52 -1.88 14.42
CA GLN A 66 -13.70 -2.72 14.70
C GLN A 66 -13.62 -3.43 16.05
N LYS A 67 -12.43 -3.90 16.45
CA LYS A 67 -12.18 -4.46 17.79
C LYS A 67 -12.42 -3.41 18.87
N PHE A 68 -11.85 -2.22 18.68
CA PHE A 68 -11.94 -1.12 19.64
C PHE A 68 -13.38 -0.62 19.83
N LEU A 69 -14.18 -0.62 18.76
CA LEU A 69 -15.59 -0.23 18.79
C LEU A 69 -16.52 -1.37 19.26
N GLY A 70 -16.01 -2.59 19.47
CA GLY A 70 -16.81 -3.78 19.80
C GLY A 70 -17.62 -4.35 18.63
N ALA A 71 -17.65 -3.67 17.47
CA ALA A 71 -18.38 -4.09 16.27
C ALA A 71 -17.87 -5.41 15.66
N ILE A 72 -16.66 -5.85 16.03
CA ILE A 72 -16.13 -7.14 15.57
C ILE A 72 -16.97 -8.32 16.05
N HIS A 73 -17.66 -8.19 17.19
CA HIS A 73 -18.55 -9.24 17.72
C HIS A 73 -19.80 -9.43 16.83
N ASP A 74 -20.32 -8.36 16.24
CA ASP A 74 -21.42 -8.43 15.29
C ASP A 74 -20.98 -9.15 14.01
N GLN A 75 -19.75 -8.87 13.56
CA GLN A 75 -19.15 -9.53 12.41
C GLN A 75 -18.93 -11.04 12.66
N LEU A 76 -18.51 -11.41 13.86
CA LEU A 76 -18.23 -12.80 14.27
C LEU A 76 -19.49 -13.61 14.63
N SER A 77 -20.59 -12.94 14.99
CA SER A 77 -21.88 -13.57 15.27
C SER A 77 -22.75 -13.79 14.02
N SER A 78 -22.35 -13.19 12.89
CA SER A 78 -22.91 -13.47 11.58
C SER A 78 -22.70 -14.93 11.19
N PRO A 79 -23.64 -15.58 10.46
CA PRO A 79 -23.49 -16.96 9.97
C PRO A 79 -22.43 -17.12 8.86
N ALA A 80 -21.55 -16.13 8.67
CA ALA A 80 -20.48 -16.16 7.68
C ALA A 80 -19.37 -17.14 8.09
N THR A 81 -18.85 -17.86 7.11
CA THR A 81 -17.72 -18.76 7.32
C THR A 81 -16.43 -17.97 7.60
N PRO A 82 -15.45 -18.56 8.33
CA PRO A 82 -14.17 -17.89 8.58
C PRO A 82 -13.45 -17.45 7.30
N LEU A 83 -13.61 -18.22 6.22
CA LEU A 83 -13.00 -17.93 4.93
C LEU A 83 -13.66 -16.72 4.24
N GLU A 84 -14.98 -16.61 4.31
CA GLU A 84 -15.70 -15.43 3.80
C GLU A 84 -15.32 -14.17 4.57
N LEU A 85 -15.19 -14.26 5.89
CA LEU A 85 -14.79 -13.13 6.73
C LEU A 85 -13.37 -12.66 6.42
N LEU A 86 -12.43 -13.62 6.29
CA LEU A 86 -11.05 -13.34 5.90
C LEU A 86 -11.01 -12.66 4.53
N LEU A 87 -11.68 -13.22 3.52
CA LEU A 87 -11.75 -12.62 2.19
C LEU A 87 -12.37 -11.23 2.21
N ALA A 88 -13.44 -11.01 2.99
CA ALA A 88 -14.08 -9.70 3.10
C ALA A 88 -13.11 -8.64 3.64
N PHE A 89 -12.37 -8.96 4.71
CA PHE A 89 -11.36 -8.04 5.25
C PHE A 89 -10.19 -7.82 4.30
N SER A 90 -9.66 -8.90 3.70
CA SER A 90 -8.56 -8.81 2.75
C SER A 90 -8.93 -8.03 1.49
N LEU A 91 -10.13 -8.23 0.95
CA LEU A 91 -10.63 -7.49 -0.21
C LEU A 91 -10.89 -6.02 0.13
N GLY A 92 -11.37 -5.72 1.34
CA GLY A 92 -11.59 -4.35 1.79
C GLY A 92 -10.32 -3.48 1.74
N GLY A 93 -9.21 -3.97 2.28
CA GLY A 93 -7.91 -3.29 2.18
C GLY A 93 -7.29 -3.35 0.81
N PHE A 94 -7.46 -4.46 0.09
CA PHE A 94 -6.96 -4.61 -1.26
C PHE A 94 -7.56 -3.56 -2.20
N VAL A 95 -8.87 -3.34 -2.18
CA VAL A 95 -9.56 -2.36 -3.04
C VAL A 95 -9.18 -0.93 -2.67
N ARG A 96 -9.07 -0.61 -1.36
CA ARG A 96 -8.61 0.72 -0.93
C ARG A 96 -7.18 0.98 -1.33
N GLY A 97 -6.32 -0.02 -1.15
CA GLY A 97 -4.98 -0.05 -1.73
C GLY A 97 -5.07 0.27 -3.21
N LEU A 98 -5.89 -0.47 -3.97
CA LEU A 98 -6.04 -0.41 -5.45
C LEU A 98 -6.22 0.99 -5.96
N ILE A 99 -7.08 1.74 -5.30
CA ILE A 99 -7.32 3.14 -5.62
C ILE A 99 -6.03 3.95 -5.45
N VAL A 100 -5.29 3.77 -4.36
CA VAL A 100 -4.03 4.47 -4.12
C VAL A 100 -2.96 4.13 -5.16
N ALA A 101 -2.68 2.85 -5.47
CA ALA A 101 -1.68 2.55 -6.51
C ALA A 101 -2.08 3.05 -7.89
N ILE A 102 -3.36 2.95 -8.27
CA ILE A 102 -3.81 3.48 -9.56
C ILE A 102 -3.56 4.99 -9.63
N LEU A 103 -3.89 5.73 -8.57
CA LEU A 103 -3.67 7.17 -8.54
C LEU A 103 -2.17 7.52 -8.55
N THR A 104 -1.36 6.81 -7.76
CA THR A 104 0.11 6.96 -7.75
C THR A 104 0.73 6.63 -9.12
N PHE A 105 0.26 5.58 -9.79
CA PHE A 105 0.68 5.21 -11.14
C PHE A 105 0.31 6.26 -12.19
N LEU A 106 -0.91 6.80 -12.12
CA LEU A 106 -1.34 7.91 -13.00
C LEU A 106 -0.47 9.15 -12.82
N VAL A 107 -0.15 9.51 -11.57
CA VAL A 107 0.75 10.64 -11.27
C VAL A 107 2.15 10.38 -11.83
N ALA A 108 2.66 9.16 -11.68
CA ALA A 108 3.96 8.76 -12.21
C ALA A 108 4.04 8.85 -13.75
N ILE A 109 3.03 8.36 -14.47
CA ILE A 109 2.97 8.45 -15.95
C ILE A 109 3.03 9.92 -16.39
N VAL A 110 2.23 10.79 -15.75
CA VAL A 110 2.18 12.22 -16.10
C VAL A 110 3.52 12.92 -15.87
N LEU A 111 4.27 12.51 -14.84
CA LEU A 111 5.53 13.16 -14.47
C LEU A 111 6.75 12.68 -15.25
N THR A 112 6.74 11.45 -15.79
CA THR A 112 7.98 10.82 -16.31
C THR A 112 7.84 10.03 -17.60
N ALA A 113 6.65 9.99 -18.22
CA ALA A 113 6.42 9.24 -19.46
C ALA A 113 6.93 7.79 -19.40
N LEU A 114 6.66 7.10 -18.29
CA LEU A 114 7.12 5.73 -18.03
C LEU A 114 6.76 4.79 -19.19
N PRO A 115 7.72 4.11 -19.83
CA PRO A 115 7.43 3.07 -20.81
C PRO A 115 6.88 1.84 -20.07
N VAL A 116 5.66 1.42 -20.43
CA VAL A 116 5.01 0.24 -19.85
C VAL A 116 4.90 -0.83 -20.93
N ASP A 117 6.00 -1.54 -21.14
CA ASP A 117 6.08 -2.54 -22.22
C ASP A 117 5.33 -3.84 -21.87
N HIS A 118 5.23 -4.18 -20.58
CA HIS A 118 4.74 -5.49 -20.11
C HIS A 118 3.55 -5.37 -19.14
N VAL A 119 2.46 -4.74 -19.59
CA VAL A 119 1.23 -4.55 -18.80
C VAL A 119 0.66 -5.87 -18.26
N LEU A 120 0.73 -6.93 -19.06
CA LEU A 120 0.24 -8.27 -18.71
C LEU A 120 0.96 -8.89 -17.50
N VAL A 121 2.20 -8.48 -17.22
CA VAL A 121 2.97 -8.93 -16.05
C VAL A 121 2.78 -7.98 -14.87
N LEU A 122 2.63 -6.68 -15.15
CA LEU A 122 2.45 -5.63 -14.17
C LEU A 122 1.14 -5.77 -13.37
N ILE A 123 0.03 -6.10 -14.03
CA ILE A 123 -1.26 -6.21 -13.32
C ILE A 123 -1.25 -7.38 -12.32
N PRO A 124 -0.88 -8.63 -12.70
CA PRO A 124 -0.81 -9.74 -11.75
C PRO A 124 0.16 -9.51 -10.60
N SER A 125 1.32 -8.88 -10.85
CA SER A 125 2.30 -8.60 -9.80
C SER A 125 1.78 -7.61 -8.77
N LEU A 126 1.11 -6.53 -9.21
CA LEU A 126 0.44 -5.58 -8.31
C LEU A 126 -0.64 -6.25 -7.47
N VAL A 127 -1.45 -7.11 -8.09
CA VAL A 127 -2.51 -7.87 -7.41
C VAL A 127 -1.90 -8.78 -6.35
N LEU A 128 -0.88 -9.57 -6.69
CA LEU A 128 -0.24 -10.50 -5.76
C LEU A 128 0.40 -9.78 -4.57
N VAL A 129 1.16 -8.72 -4.83
CA VAL A 129 1.81 -7.94 -3.77
C VAL A 129 0.77 -7.26 -2.88
N GLY A 130 -0.26 -6.67 -3.49
CA GLY A 130 -1.31 -5.99 -2.74
C GLY A 130 -2.10 -6.95 -1.87
N PHE A 131 -2.40 -8.13 -2.40
CA PHE A 131 -3.11 -9.16 -1.67
C PHE A 131 -2.24 -9.71 -0.54
N PHE A 132 -0.95 -9.95 -0.78
CA PHE A 132 0.00 -10.38 0.25
C PHE A 132 0.09 -9.41 1.43
N PHE A 133 0.33 -8.13 1.18
CA PHE A 133 0.42 -7.13 2.25
C PHE A 133 -0.94 -6.83 2.90
N SER A 134 -2.03 -6.96 2.15
CA SER A 134 -3.39 -6.91 2.68
C SER A 134 -3.63 -8.04 3.69
N GLN A 135 -3.24 -9.28 3.38
CA GLN A 135 -3.31 -10.43 4.29
C GLN A 135 -2.45 -10.23 5.53
N LEU A 136 -1.23 -9.71 5.36
CA LEU A 136 -0.33 -9.38 6.47
C LEU A 136 -0.96 -8.33 7.39
N GLY A 137 -1.63 -7.33 6.82
CA GLY A 137 -2.43 -6.34 7.56
C GLY A 137 -3.59 -6.97 8.33
N VAL A 138 -4.28 -7.96 7.75
CA VAL A 138 -5.34 -8.71 8.44
C VAL A 138 -4.78 -9.48 9.63
N LEU A 139 -3.68 -10.21 9.44
CA LEU A 139 -3.03 -10.99 10.48
C LEU A 139 -2.64 -10.12 11.68
N ILE A 140 -1.97 -8.99 11.42
CA ILE A 140 -1.58 -8.04 12.46
C ILE A 140 -2.80 -7.38 13.10
N GLY A 141 -3.80 -6.97 12.32
CA GLY A 141 -5.02 -6.34 12.84
C GLY A 141 -5.80 -7.25 13.79
N VAL A 142 -5.87 -8.56 13.50
CA VAL A 142 -6.50 -9.54 14.38
C VAL A 142 -5.70 -9.71 15.67
N ARG A 143 -4.37 -9.76 15.59
CA ARG A 143 -3.47 -10.00 16.73
C ARG A 143 -3.28 -8.77 17.63
N ALA A 144 -3.36 -7.56 17.06
CA ALA A 144 -3.16 -6.30 17.76
C ALA A 144 -4.30 -6.00 18.74
N GLU A 145 -3.97 -5.54 19.93
CA GLU A 145 -4.93 -5.09 20.94
C GLU A 145 -4.94 -3.57 21.05
N GLN A 146 -3.81 -2.93 20.72
CA GLN A 146 -3.62 -1.48 20.75
C GLN A 146 -3.07 -0.96 19.41
N PHE A 147 -3.22 0.35 19.17
CA PHE A 147 -2.66 0.99 17.97
C PHE A 147 -1.13 0.91 17.93
N ASP A 148 -0.50 0.84 19.10
CA ASP A 148 0.95 0.70 19.23
C ASP A 148 1.45 -0.66 18.72
N ASP A 149 0.67 -1.73 18.84
CA ASP A 149 1.02 -3.05 18.28
C ASP A 149 1.10 -3.01 16.74
N VAL A 150 0.16 -2.29 16.12
CA VAL A 150 0.14 -2.09 14.67
C VAL A 150 1.32 -1.25 14.21
N ALA A 151 1.65 -0.18 14.95
CA ALA A 151 2.80 0.68 14.67
C ALA A 151 4.13 -0.08 14.83
N PHE A 152 4.23 -0.93 15.85
CA PHE A 152 5.37 -1.83 16.05
C PHE A 152 5.54 -2.77 14.87
N ALA A 153 4.48 -3.48 14.46
CA ALA A 153 4.53 -4.37 13.29
C ALA A 153 4.87 -3.62 11.99
N GLN A 154 4.36 -2.39 11.83
CA GLN A 154 4.71 -1.56 10.67
C GLN A 154 6.21 -1.23 10.62
N THR A 155 6.82 -0.96 11.76
CA THR A 155 8.24 -0.56 11.83
C THR A 155 9.17 -1.76 11.76
N PHE A 156 8.88 -2.82 12.51
CA PHE A 156 9.79 -3.95 12.67
C PHE A 156 9.55 -5.11 11.70
N VAL A 157 8.39 -5.16 11.03
CA VAL A 157 8.06 -6.22 10.07
C VAL A 157 7.89 -5.64 8.67
N LEU A 158 7.01 -4.64 8.51
CA LEU A 158 6.68 -4.13 7.18
C LEU A 158 7.84 -3.37 6.52
N GLN A 159 8.48 -2.44 7.24
CA GLN A 159 9.58 -1.65 6.65
C GLN A 159 10.75 -2.53 6.15
N PRO A 160 11.27 -3.50 6.92
CA PRO A 160 12.31 -4.42 6.42
C PRO A 160 11.87 -5.21 5.18
N LEU A 161 10.61 -5.66 5.13
CA LEU A 161 10.08 -6.41 3.98
C LEU A 161 9.96 -5.56 2.71
N ILE A 162 9.72 -4.25 2.85
CA ILE A 162 9.64 -3.33 1.70
C ILE A 162 11.02 -3.03 1.11
N PHE A 163 12.07 -3.05 1.94
CA PHE A 163 13.43 -2.74 1.51
C PHE A 163 14.18 -3.94 0.90
N LEU A 164 13.68 -5.16 1.08
CA LEU A 164 14.24 -6.40 0.53
C LEU A 164 13.77 -6.64 -0.92
#